data_AF-A0A919LX68-F1
#
_entry.id   AF-A0A919LX68-F1
#
_cell.length_a   1.000
_cell.length_b   1.000
_cell.length_c   1.000
_cell.angle_alpha   90.00
_cell.angle_beta   90.00
_cell.angle_gamma   90.00
#
_symmetry.space_group_name_H-M   'P 1'
#
loop_
_entity.id
_entity.type
_entity.pdbx_description
1 polymer ?
#
loop_
_entity_poly.entity_id
_entity_poly.type
_entity_poly.pdbx_seq_one_letter_code
_entity_poly.pdbx_strand_id
1 'polypeptide(L)'
;MKYIIAPIATALFLLSGCDNAQTSAPQQPTPEVGVVTLQSQPVPVVSQLTGRTTASLSAEVRPQVGGIIQKRLFTEGDMVKAGQALYQIDPSSYRATERSGGGAETGPCAGGLRLPEGPALRVAGQG
;
A
#
# COMPACT_ATOMS: atom_id res chain seq x y z
N MET A 1 -93.48 -62.70 36.00
CA MET A 1 -92.54 -61.57 36.08
C MET A 1 -91.13 -62.09 36.39
N LYS A 2 -90.42 -62.70 35.42
CA LYS A 2 -89.11 -63.35 35.66
C LYS A 2 -88.15 -63.36 34.44
N TYR A 3 -88.36 -62.52 33.41
CA TYR A 3 -87.55 -62.60 32.17
C TYR A 3 -87.02 -61.24 31.66
N ILE A 4 -87.09 -60.18 32.45
CA ILE A 4 -86.67 -58.82 32.02
C ILE A 4 -85.24 -58.47 32.47
N ILE A 5 -84.59 -59.29 33.30
CA ILE A 5 -83.27 -59.00 33.91
C ILE A 5 -82.10 -59.55 33.05
N ALA A 6 -82.37 -60.44 32.10
CA ALA A 6 -81.35 -61.10 31.27
C ALA A 6 -80.69 -60.21 30.18
N PRO A 7 -81.37 -59.28 29.48
CA PRO A 7 -80.72 -58.55 28.39
C PRO A 7 -79.84 -57.37 28.87
N ILE A 8 -80.04 -56.89 30.10
CA ILE A 8 -79.33 -55.72 30.64
C ILE A 8 -77.92 -56.09 31.12
N ALA A 9 -77.72 -57.31 31.63
CA ALA A 9 -76.41 -57.78 32.09
C ALA A 9 -75.43 -58.04 30.94
N THR A 10 -75.93 -58.50 29.78
CA THR A 10 -75.10 -58.77 28.59
C THR A 10 -74.64 -57.48 27.90
N ALA A 11 -75.42 -56.40 27.98
CA ALA A 11 -75.04 -55.10 27.41
C ALA A 11 -73.92 -54.41 28.21
N LEU A 12 -73.84 -54.62 29.54
CA LEU A 12 -72.77 -54.06 30.38
C LEU A 12 -71.40 -54.71 30.15
N PHE A 13 -71.37 -55.99 29.76
CA PHE A 13 -70.12 -56.70 29.48
C PHE A 13 -69.45 -56.25 28.17
N LEU A 14 -70.24 -55.75 27.21
CA LEU A 14 -69.74 -55.28 25.90
C LEU A 14 -69.10 -53.89 25.96
N LEU A 15 -69.23 -53.15 27.07
CA LEU A 15 -68.61 -51.82 27.23
C LEU A 15 -67.25 -51.83 27.96
N SER A 16 -66.77 -52.97 28.46
CA SER A 16 -65.48 -53.08 29.18
C SER A 16 -64.29 -53.40 28.26
N GLY A 17 -64.22 -52.74 27.10
CA GLY A 17 -63.20 -52.99 26.07
C GLY A 17 -62.45 -51.75 25.57
N CYS A 18 -62.44 -50.65 26.33
CA CYS A 18 -61.69 -49.44 25.97
C CYS A 18 -60.64 -49.15 27.05
N ASP A 19 -59.49 -49.83 26.95
CA ASP A 19 -58.28 -49.43 27.65
C ASP A 19 -57.35 -48.83 26.60
N ASN A 20 -57.29 -47.50 26.55
CA ASN A 20 -56.37 -46.78 25.69
C ASN A 20 -55.03 -46.68 26.44
N ALA A 21 -54.28 -47.79 26.43
CA ALA A 21 -52.92 -47.83 26.93
C ALA A 21 -52.04 -46.94 26.03
N GLN A 22 -51.89 -45.66 26.43
CA GLN A 22 -50.89 -44.75 25.88
C GLN A 22 -49.51 -45.33 26.13
N THR A 23 -48.99 -46.05 25.14
CA THR A 23 -47.61 -46.47 25.10
C THR A 23 -46.78 -45.20 24.88
N SER A 24 -46.11 -44.75 25.94
CA SER A 24 -45.17 -43.63 25.86
C SER A 24 -44.02 -44.06 24.95
N ALA A 25 -43.86 -43.38 23.81
CA ALA A 25 -42.73 -43.62 22.92
C ALA A 25 -41.42 -43.31 23.66
N PRO A 26 -40.38 -44.17 23.57
CA PRO A 26 -39.10 -43.91 24.21
C PRO A 26 -38.52 -42.59 23.71
N GLN A 27 -38.21 -41.68 24.63
CA GLN A 27 -37.54 -40.41 24.31
C GLN A 27 -36.16 -40.72 23.74
N GLN A 28 -36.00 -40.48 22.44
CA GLN A 28 -34.73 -40.64 21.76
C GLN A 28 -33.73 -39.63 22.32
N PRO A 29 -32.52 -40.04 22.77
CA PRO A 29 -31.55 -39.12 23.33
C PRO A 29 -31.14 -38.11 22.25
N THR A 30 -31.21 -36.83 22.59
CA THR A 30 -30.81 -35.74 21.71
C THR A 30 -29.32 -35.82 21.45
N PRO A 31 -28.87 -35.86 20.17
CA PRO A 31 -27.46 -35.95 19.84
C PRO A 31 -26.75 -34.67 20.31
N GLU A 32 -25.71 -34.83 21.13
CA GLU A 32 -24.90 -33.70 21.54
C GLU A 32 -24.02 -33.22 20.38
N VAL A 33 -24.03 -31.91 20.16
CA VAL A 33 -23.22 -31.25 19.13
C VAL A 33 -22.22 -30.31 19.81
N GLY A 34 -20.97 -30.34 19.34
CA GLY A 34 -19.96 -29.38 19.77
C GLY A 34 -20.27 -28.01 19.18
N VAL A 35 -20.45 -27.01 20.04
CA VAL A 35 -20.59 -25.60 19.64
C VAL A 35 -19.36 -24.81 20.07
N VAL A 36 -18.92 -23.90 19.20
CA VAL A 36 -17.85 -22.95 19.48
C VAL A 36 -18.43 -21.54 19.35
N THR A 37 -18.36 -20.77 20.43
CA THR A 37 -18.81 -19.38 20.44
C THR A 37 -17.68 -18.48 19.95
N LEU A 38 -17.86 -17.86 18.78
CA LEU A 38 -16.90 -16.90 18.23
C LEU A 38 -17.08 -15.53 18.89
N GLN A 39 -15.97 -14.84 19.17
CA GLN A 39 -15.95 -13.46 19.61
C GLN A 39 -15.29 -12.59 18.54
N SER A 40 -15.93 -11.48 18.18
CA SER A 40 -15.36 -10.54 17.21
C SER A 40 -14.22 -9.76 17.87
N GLN A 41 -13.04 -9.83 17.27
CA GLN A 41 -11.90 -9.01 17.65
C GLN A 41 -11.34 -8.31 16.41
N PRO A 42 -10.90 -7.05 16.54
CA PRO A 42 -10.28 -6.34 15.42
C PRO A 42 -8.95 -7.01 15.06
N VAL A 43 -8.84 -7.46 13.81
CA VAL A 43 -7.61 -8.05 13.24
C VAL A 43 -7.02 -7.06 12.24
N PRO A 44 -5.77 -6.61 12.42
CA PRO A 44 -5.14 -5.71 11.46
C PRO A 44 -4.82 -6.47 10.16
N VAL A 45 -5.36 -5.98 9.04
CA VAL A 45 -5.03 -6.47 7.70
C VAL A 45 -3.89 -5.63 7.15
N VAL A 46 -2.67 -6.17 7.17
CA VAL A 46 -1.49 -5.50 6.61
C VAL A 46 -1.16 -6.08 5.24
N SER A 47 -0.92 -5.21 4.26
CA SER A 47 -0.45 -5.59 2.94
C SER A 47 0.93 -4.99 2.72
N GLN A 48 1.91 -5.83 2.38
CA GLN A 48 3.27 -5.39 2.08
C GLN A 48 3.40 -5.26 0.57
N LEU A 49 3.57 -4.02 0.10
CA LEU A 49 3.78 -3.73 -1.32
C LEU A 49 5.21 -3.20 -1.51
N THR A 50 5.86 -3.64 -2.58
CA THR A 50 7.17 -3.12 -2.97
C THR A 50 7.02 -1.71 -3.53
N GLY A 51 7.63 -0.73 -2.86
CA GLY A 51 7.76 0.63 -3.35
C GLY A 51 9.18 0.93 -3.81
N ARG A 52 9.33 1.83 -4.78
CA ARG A 52 10.62 2.46 -5.11
C ARG A 52 10.58 3.90 -4.63
N THR A 53 11.62 4.34 -3.93
CA THR A 53 11.78 5.74 -3.51
C THR A 53 12.59 6.50 -4.55
N THR A 54 12.12 7.66 -4.96
CA THR A 54 12.88 8.60 -5.79
C THR A 54 13.38 9.76 -4.92
N ALA A 55 14.44 10.44 -5.38
CA ALA A 55 14.90 11.66 -4.71
C ALA A 55 13.79 12.72 -4.74
N SER A 56 13.59 13.43 -3.62
CA SER A 56 12.60 14.51 -3.53
C SER A 56 12.89 15.65 -4.51
N LEU A 57 14.18 15.90 -4.78
CA LEU A 57 14.65 16.87 -5.76
C LEU A 57 15.84 16.25 -6.50
N SER A 58 15.79 16.31 -7.83
CA SER A 58 16.89 15.91 -8.71
C SER A 58 17.11 17.04 -9.72
N ALA A 59 18.34 17.51 -9.84
CA ALA A 59 18.72 18.55 -10.81
C ALA A 59 19.81 17.99 -11.73
N GLU A 60 19.49 17.87 -13.01
CA GLU A 60 20.48 17.50 -14.02
C GLU A 60 21.27 18.74 -14.47
N VAL A 61 22.58 18.63 -14.39
CA VAL A 61 23.49 19.72 -14.74
C VAL A 61 23.87 19.57 -16.22
N ARG A 62 23.31 20.42 -17.08
CA ARG A 62 23.54 20.41 -18.53
C ARG A 62 24.39 21.62 -18.96
N PRO A 63 25.50 21.42 -19.69
CA PRO A 63 26.33 22.53 -20.16
C PRO A 63 25.49 23.47 -21.02
N GLN A 64 25.42 24.74 -20.63
CA GLN A 64 24.70 25.78 -21.38
C GLN A 64 25.51 26.24 -22.60
N VAL A 65 26.83 26.07 -22.55
CA VAL A 65 27.76 26.48 -23.60
C VAL A 65 28.68 25.31 -23.97
N GLY A 66 29.02 25.22 -25.25
CA GLY A 66 30.00 24.25 -25.74
C GLY A 66 31.43 24.66 -25.38
N GLY A 67 32.29 23.68 -25.09
CA GLY A 67 33.70 23.91 -24.80
C GLY A 67 34.37 22.71 -24.12
N ILE A 68 35.69 22.77 -23.97
CA ILE A 68 36.46 21.72 -23.29
C ILE A 68 36.40 21.93 -21.77
N ILE A 69 36.14 20.86 -21.03
CA ILE A 69 36.20 20.87 -19.55
C ILE A 69 37.67 20.91 -19.12
N GLN A 70 38.06 21.98 -18.43
CA GLN A 70 39.40 22.12 -17.87
C GLN A 70 39.53 21.40 -16.52
N LYS A 71 38.55 21.60 -15.64
CA LYS A 71 38.63 21.11 -14.26
C LYS A 71 37.25 20.84 -13.66
N ARG A 72 37.17 19.78 -12.85
CA ARG A 72 36.07 19.49 -11.93
C ARG A 72 36.34 20.15 -10.57
N LEU A 73 35.37 20.91 -10.07
CA LEU A 73 35.48 21.75 -8.86
C LEU A 73 34.72 21.18 -7.65
N PHE A 74 34.27 19.93 -7.72
CA PHE A 74 33.56 19.25 -6.64
C PHE A 74 34.04 17.80 -6.50
N THR A 75 33.81 17.19 -5.34
CA THR A 75 34.02 15.76 -5.08
C THR A 75 32.71 15.02 -5.30
N GLU A 76 32.78 13.83 -5.90
CA GLU A 76 31.60 12.97 -6.06
C GLU A 76 31.07 12.57 -4.67
N GLY A 77 29.76 12.66 -4.50
CA GLY A 77 29.11 12.37 -3.24
C GLY A 77 29.07 13.52 -2.23
N ASP A 78 29.71 14.66 -2.49
CA ASP A 78 29.62 15.85 -1.63
C ASP A 78 28.29 16.61 -1.84
N MET A 79 27.93 17.40 -0.82
CA MET A 79 26.81 18.34 -0.88
C MET A 79 27.26 19.64 -1.56
N VAL A 80 26.60 20.01 -2.65
CA VAL A 80 26.85 21.25 -3.38
C VAL A 80 25.73 22.25 -3.15
N LYS A 81 26.09 23.52 -2.97
CA LYS A 81 25.13 24.62 -2.82
C LYS A 81 24.67 25.13 -4.19
N ALA A 82 23.49 25.73 -4.26
CA ALA A 82 23.07 26.45 -5.46
C ALA A 82 24.06 27.56 -5.83
N GLY A 83 24.25 27.75 -7.14
CA GLY A 83 25.19 28.72 -7.70
C GLY A 83 26.67 28.33 -7.60
N GLN A 84 27.02 27.24 -6.91
CA GLN A 84 28.39 26.73 -6.86
C GLN A 84 28.85 26.27 -8.25
N ALA A 85 30.06 26.66 -8.64
CA ALA A 85 30.68 26.19 -9.88
C ALA A 85 31.06 24.71 -9.73
N LEU A 86 30.57 23.88 -10.66
CA LEU A 86 30.79 22.43 -10.69
C LEU A 86 31.90 22.07 -11.67
N TYR A 87 31.87 22.66 -12.87
CA TYR A 87 32.90 22.44 -13.90
C TYR A 87 33.40 23.77 -14.43
N GLN A 88 34.71 23.84 -14.70
CA GLN A 88 35.33 24.96 -15.40
C GLN A 88 35.49 24.61 -16.88
N ILE A 89 34.91 25.42 -17.75
CA ILE A 89 35.01 25.32 -19.21
C ILE A 89 36.11 26.28 -19.70
N ASP A 90 36.85 25.91 -20.75
CA ASP A 90 37.85 26.79 -21.38
C ASP A 90 37.22 28.10 -21.91
N PRO A 91 37.61 29.28 -21.38
CA PRO A 91 37.09 30.57 -21.83
C PRO A 91 37.76 31.09 -23.11
N SER A 92 38.82 30.45 -23.63
CA SER A 92 39.61 30.96 -24.77
C SER A 92 38.77 31.20 -26.03
N SER A 93 37.89 30.26 -26.34
CA SER A 93 36.93 30.36 -27.46
C SER A 93 35.91 31.48 -27.25
N TYR A 94 35.46 31.68 -26.01
CA TYR A 94 34.48 32.73 -25.68
C TYR A 94 35.10 34.14 -25.68
N ARG A 95 36.32 34.28 -25.12
CA ARG A 95 37.05 35.56 -25.09
C ARG A 95 37.40 36.06 -26.49
N ALA A 96 37.66 35.14 -27.44
CA ALA A 96 37.90 35.49 -28.83
C ALA A 96 36.63 36.06 -29.52
N THR A 97 35.46 35.49 -29.22
CA THR A 97 34.17 35.97 -29.72
C THR A 97 33.82 37.35 -29.16
N GLU A 98 34.01 37.57 -27.85
CA GLU A 98 33.79 38.89 -27.21
C GLU A 98 34.66 39.99 -27.86
N ARG A 99 35.91 39.65 -28.22
CA ARG A 99 36.85 40.60 -28.82
C ARG A 99 36.54 40.94 -30.29
N SER A 100 35.83 40.06 -31.00
CA SER A 100 35.68 40.14 -32.46
C SER A 100 34.41 40.85 -32.94
N GLY A 101 33.59 41.38 -32.03
CA GLY A 101 32.45 42.24 -32.38
C GLY A 101 31.15 41.48 -32.62
N GLY A 102 30.41 41.26 -31.54
CA GLY A 102 29.03 40.79 -31.60
C GLY A 102 28.50 40.51 -30.20
N GLY A 103 27.68 41.44 -29.67
CA GLY A 103 26.82 41.24 -28.50
C GLY A 103 27.51 40.77 -27.23
N ALA A 104 27.68 41.67 -26.26
CA ALA A 104 28.03 41.29 -24.89
C ALA A 104 26.96 40.35 -24.34
N GLU A 105 27.22 39.05 -24.36
CA GLU A 105 26.44 38.07 -23.60
C GLU A 105 26.96 38.12 -22.15
N THR A 106 26.76 39.27 -21.51
CA THR A 106 26.82 39.46 -20.05
C THR A 106 25.64 38.73 -19.41
N GLY A 107 25.53 37.44 -19.66
CA GLY A 107 24.65 36.52 -18.99
C GLY A 107 25.42 35.70 -17.95
N PRO A 108 24.73 34.92 -17.10
CA PRO A 108 25.36 34.01 -16.12
C PRO A 108 26.27 32.93 -16.75
N CYS A 109 26.40 32.92 -18.08
CA CYS A 109 27.08 31.94 -18.92
C CYS A 109 28.62 32.04 -18.94
N ALA A 110 29.21 33.09 -18.35
CA ALA A 110 30.64 33.40 -18.52
C ALA A 110 31.64 32.49 -17.76
N GLY A 111 31.22 31.35 -17.20
CA GLY A 111 32.18 30.50 -16.51
C GLY A 111 31.56 29.37 -15.73
N GLY A 112 31.44 28.24 -16.41
CA GLY A 112 31.26 26.95 -15.78
C GLY A 112 29.82 26.50 -15.58
N LEU A 113 29.67 25.18 -15.46
CA LEU A 113 28.40 24.56 -15.10
C LEU A 113 28.13 24.84 -13.63
N ARG A 114 27.04 25.54 -13.33
CA ARG A 114 26.57 25.82 -11.97
C ARG A 114 25.33 24.98 -11.67
N LEU A 115 25.11 24.69 -10.39
CA LEU A 115 23.84 24.16 -9.93
C LEU A 115 22.77 25.27 -10.02
N PRO A 116 21.56 24.99 -10.58
CA PRO A 116 20.47 25.96 -10.59
C PRO A 116 20.05 26.38 -9.16
N GLU A 117 19.46 27.57 -9.04
CA GLU A 117 18.95 28.14 -7.79
C GLU A 117 18.06 27.13 -7.05
N GLY A 118 18.40 26.76 -5.80
CA GLY A 118 17.74 25.69 -5.06
C GLY A 118 18.42 25.28 -3.75
N PRO A 119 17.87 24.31 -2.99
CA PRO A 119 18.53 23.77 -1.80
C PRO A 119 19.80 23.00 -2.18
N ALA A 120 20.69 22.80 -1.21
CA ALA A 120 21.91 22.03 -1.45
C ALA A 120 21.58 20.60 -1.86
N LEU A 121 22.16 20.14 -2.97
CA LEU A 121 21.93 18.81 -3.54
C LEU A 121 23.21 17.97 -3.41
N ARG A 122 23.05 16.67 -3.22
CA ARG A 122 24.19 15.74 -3.21
C ARG A 122 24.53 15.38 -4.66
N VAL A 123 25.81 15.48 -5.02
CA VAL A 123 26.22 15.09 -6.38
C VAL A 123 26.25 13.57 -6.49
N ALA A 124 25.42 13.01 -7.36
CA ALA A 124 25.50 11.61 -7.73
C ALA A 124 26.82 11.37 -8.49
N GLY A 125 27.64 10.43 -8.03
CA GLY A 125 28.83 9.99 -8.76
C GLY A 125 28.41 9.34 -10.08
N GLN A 126 29.11 9.65 -11.17
CA GLN A 126 29.01 8.87 -12.39
C GLN A 126 29.83 7.60 -12.17
N GLY A 127 29.13 6.50 -11.82
CA GLY A 127 29.71 5.15 -11.82
C GLY A 127 29.85 4.61 -13.23
#